data_AF-A0AAD6NPX5-F1
#
_entry.id   AF-A0AAD6NPX5-F1
#
_cell.length_a   1.000
_cell.length_b   1.000
_cell.length_c   1.000
_cell.angle_alpha   90.00
_cell.angle_beta   90.00
_cell.angle_gamma   90.00
#
_symmetry.space_group_name_H-M   'P 1'
#
loop_
_entity.id
_entity.type
_entity.pdbx_description
1 polymer ?
#
loop_
_entity_poly.entity_id
_entity_poly.type
_entity_poly.pdbx_seq_one_letter_code
_entity_poly.pdbx_strand_id
1 'polypeptide(L)'
;MRNGTWSVGESSSSTSLSSQQDIEDDRMIAQMLTEEYASLDRGVAKRLSNLAPVPHVPRINSYIPNLSDASLDHQRLLQRLNVYGLCEVKVSGDGNCQFRALSEQMFKSPEYHKHVRKDIVKQ
;
A
#
# COMPACT_ATOMS: atom_id res chain seq x y z
N MET A 1 27.20 40.03 27.17
CA MET A 1 25.94 39.35 26.79
C MET A 1 26.23 38.47 25.58
N ARG A 2 25.84 37.20 25.64
CA ARG A 2 26.29 36.09 24.77
C ARG A 2 25.90 36.28 23.30
N ASN A 3 26.87 36.05 22.40
CA ASN A 3 26.64 35.78 20.98
C ASN A 3 26.03 34.39 20.82
N GLY A 4 24.82 34.30 20.26
CA GLY A 4 24.17 33.05 19.90
C GLY A 4 24.63 32.60 18.52
N THR A 5 25.40 31.52 18.47
CA THR A 5 25.74 30.81 17.23
C THR A 5 24.51 30.03 16.73
N TRP A 6 24.03 30.36 15.54
CA TRP A 6 23.04 29.56 14.84
C TRP A 6 23.69 28.26 14.37
N SER A 7 23.32 27.13 14.99
CA SER A 7 23.62 25.80 14.47
C SER A 7 22.67 25.55 13.30
N VAL A 8 23.18 25.74 12.08
CA VAL A 8 22.54 25.22 10.88
C VAL A 8 22.63 23.70 10.98
N GLY A 9 21.48 23.05 11.15
CA GLY A 9 21.39 21.60 11.08
C GLY A 9 21.84 21.15 9.69
N GLU A 10 22.96 20.43 9.65
CA GLU A 10 23.47 19.79 8.46
C GLU A 10 22.42 18.79 7.96
N SER A 11 21.75 19.12 6.85
CA SER A 11 20.98 18.14 6.10
C SER A 11 21.98 17.14 5.54
N SER A 12 22.05 15.95 6.14
CA SER A 12 22.83 14.83 5.61
C SER A 12 22.27 14.42 4.25
N SER A 13 22.86 14.95 3.19
CA SER A 13 22.73 14.41 1.84
C SER A 13 23.71 13.26 1.71
N SER A 14 23.21 12.03 1.78
CA SER A 14 24.03 10.83 1.58
C SER A 14 23.17 9.74 0.94
N THR A 15 23.71 9.06 -0.08
CA THR A 15 23.24 7.83 -0.77
C THR A 15 22.45 7.97 -2.10
N SER A 16 23.12 8.48 -3.14
CA SER A 16 22.60 8.39 -4.53
C SER A 16 23.05 7.13 -5.29
N LEU A 17 23.98 6.32 -4.74
CA LEU A 17 24.58 5.16 -5.43
C LEU A 17 24.14 3.80 -4.86
N SER A 18 23.95 3.66 -3.54
CA SER A 18 23.43 2.42 -2.93
C SER A 18 21.99 2.14 -3.35
N SER A 19 21.21 3.21 -3.47
CA SER A 19 19.77 3.15 -3.71
C SER A 19 19.38 2.54 -5.06
N GLN A 20 20.27 2.47 -6.06
CA GLN A 20 19.95 1.91 -7.38
C GLN A 20 20.05 0.37 -7.41
N GLN A 21 21.01 -0.20 -6.68
CA GLN A 21 21.18 -1.65 -6.62
C GLN A 21 20.02 -2.32 -5.88
N ASP A 22 19.60 -1.71 -4.75
CA ASP A 22 18.47 -2.20 -3.96
C ASP A 22 17.18 -2.37 -4.79
N ILE A 23 16.95 -1.50 -5.78
CA ILE A 23 15.72 -1.52 -6.60
C ILE A 23 15.73 -2.62 -7.65
N GLU A 24 16.90 -2.96 -8.21
CA GLU A 24 17.01 -3.99 -9.23
C GLU A 24 16.87 -5.38 -8.59
N ASP A 25 17.45 -5.56 -7.41
CA ASP A 25 17.29 -6.78 -6.62
C ASP A 25 15.81 -6.97 -6.19
N ASP A 26 15.17 -5.91 -5.70
CA ASP A 26 13.74 -5.90 -5.38
C ASP A 26 12.86 -6.27 -6.58
N ARG A 27 13.24 -5.79 -7.78
CA ARG A 27 12.53 -6.06 -9.02
C ARG A 27 12.61 -7.54 -9.42
N MET A 28 13.79 -8.14 -9.32
CA MET A 28 13.98 -9.56 -9.61
C MET A 28 13.10 -10.42 -8.69
N ILE A 29 13.08 -10.09 -7.39
CA ILE A 29 12.27 -10.84 -6.42
C ILE A 29 10.78 -10.66 -6.69
N ALA A 30 10.34 -9.42 -6.93
CA ALA A 30 8.95 -9.12 -7.28
C ALA A 30 8.47 -9.89 -8.53
N GLN A 31 9.33 -10.00 -9.56
CA GLN A 31 9.03 -10.76 -10.75
C GLN A 31 8.87 -12.26 -10.45
N MET A 32 9.80 -12.85 -9.69
CA MET A 32 9.71 -14.26 -9.30
C MET A 32 8.43 -14.57 -8.52
N LEU A 33 8.07 -13.71 -7.57
CA LEU A 33 6.84 -13.86 -6.78
C LEU A 33 5.60 -13.75 -7.67
N THR A 34 5.58 -12.83 -8.63
CA THR A 34 4.45 -12.69 -9.57
C THR A 34 4.19 -13.97 -10.35
N GLU A 35 5.24 -14.60 -10.85
CA GLU A 35 5.12 -15.84 -11.63
C GLU A 35 4.55 -16.99 -10.79
N GLU A 36 4.98 -17.11 -9.53
CA GLU A 36 4.44 -18.08 -8.57
C GLU A 36 2.95 -17.84 -8.30
N TYR A 37 2.57 -16.59 -7.98
CA TYR A 37 1.20 -16.25 -7.57
C TYR A 37 0.21 -16.12 -8.73
N ALA A 38 0.65 -15.89 -9.97
CA ALA A 38 -0.23 -15.83 -11.13
C ALA A 38 -1.04 -17.13 -11.33
N SER A 39 -0.49 -18.27 -10.90
CA SER A 39 -1.17 -19.56 -10.92
C SER A 39 -2.35 -19.64 -9.92
N LEU A 40 -2.27 -18.91 -8.82
CA LEU A 40 -3.26 -18.89 -7.73
C LEU A 40 -4.36 -17.83 -7.97
N ASP A 41 -4.00 -16.71 -8.60
CA ASP A 41 -4.86 -15.52 -8.69
C ASP A 41 -6.01 -15.67 -9.71
N ARG A 42 -5.86 -16.55 -10.71
CA ARG A 42 -6.92 -16.88 -11.68
C ARG A 42 -8.22 -17.36 -11.01
N GLY A 43 -8.13 -17.91 -9.80
CA GLY A 43 -9.30 -18.32 -9.01
C GLY A 43 -10.09 -17.16 -8.40
N VAL A 44 -9.43 -16.07 -7.99
CA VAL A 44 -10.06 -14.99 -7.21
C VAL A 44 -11.02 -14.18 -8.07
N ALA A 45 -10.57 -13.69 -9.23
CA ALA A 45 -11.42 -12.92 -10.14
C ALA A 45 -12.67 -13.69 -10.58
N LYS A 46 -12.52 -15.00 -10.86
CA LYS A 46 -13.62 -15.91 -11.21
C LYS A 46 -14.59 -16.15 -10.06
N ARG A 47 -14.11 -16.17 -8.81
CA ARG A 47 -14.96 -16.29 -7.61
C ARG A 47 -15.77 -15.01 -7.41
N LEU A 48 -15.15 -13.85 -7.56
CA LEU A 48 -15.79 -12.55 -7.38
C LEU A 48 -16.83 -12.25 -8.47
N SER A 49 -16.61 -12.70 -9.72
CA SER A 49 -17.53 -12.45 -10.83
C SER A 49 -18.91 -13.08 -10.66
N ASN A 50 -19.05 -14.09 -9.80
CA ASN A 50 -20.31 -14.79 -9.55
C ASN A 50 -21.07 -14.26 -8.32
N LEU A 51 -20.50 -13.28 -7.60
CA LEU A 51 -21.10 -12.75 -6.38
C LEU A 51 -22.02 -11.57 -6.70
N ALA A 52 -23.20 -11.57 -6.08
CA ALA A 52 -24.14 -10.46 -6.23
C ALA A 52 -23.54 -9.17 -5.65
N PRO A 53 -23.59 -8.04 -6.37
CA PRO A 53 -23.06 -6.79 -5.86
C PRO A 53 -23.85 -6.32 -4.64
N VAL A 54 -23.14 -6.00 -3.56
CA VAL A 54 -23.77 -5.39 -2.37
C VAL A 54 -24.11 -3.92 -2.68
N PRO A 55 -25.38 -3.49 -2.55
CA PRO A 55 -25.76 -2.09 -2.73
C PRO A 55 -24.87 -1.17 -1.89
N HIS A 56 -24.34 -0.12 -2.52
CA HIS A 56 -23.48 0.85 -1.87
C HIS A 56 -23.89 2.26 -2.24
N VAL A 57 -24.03 3.11 -1.23
CA VAL A 57 -24.12 4.56 -1.40
C VAL A 57 -22.73 5.12 -1.11
N PRO A 58 -22.02 5.65 -2.14
CA PRO A 58 -20.74 6.31 -1.95
C PRO A 58 -20.89 7.50 -1.01
N ARG A 59 -19.89 7.70 -0.14
CA ARG A 59 -19.81 8.86 0.76
C ARG A 59 -18.52 9.60 0.46
N ILE A 60 -18.62 10.90 0.24
CA ILE A 60 -17.44 11.79 0.17
C ILE A 60 -17.16 12.28 1.59
N ASN A 61 -15.95 12.05 2.08
CA ASN A 61 -15.52 12.59 3.37
C ASN A 61 -15.06 14.03 3.18
N SER A 62 -15.80 14.99 3.73
CA SER A 62 -15.43 16.42 3.71
C SER A 62 -14.42 16.79 4.79
N TYR A 63 -14.29 15.97 5.83
CA TYR A 63 -13.41 16.17 6.98
C TYR A 63 -12.83 14.83 7.42
N ILE A 64 -11.73 14.87 8.19
CA ILE A 64 -11.20 13.68 8.84
C ILE A 64 -12.24 13.19 9.86
N PRO A 65 -12.69 11.92 9.77
CA PRO A 65 -13.69 11.39 10.70
C PRO A 65 -13.15 11.36 12.14
N ASN A 66 -14.04 11.56 13.11
CA ASN A 66 -13.71 11.31 14.51
C ASN A 66 -13.55 9.79 14.77
N LEU A 67 -13.07 9.43 15.95
CA LEU A 67 -12.80 8.03 16.30
C LEU A 67 -14.06 7.13 16.21
N SER A 68 -15.23 7.65 16.58
CA SER A 68 -16.49 6.91 16.52
C SER A 68 -16.88 6.61 15.08
N ASP A 69 -16.88 7.65 14.24
CA ASP A 69 -17.22 7.52 12.81
C ASP A 69 -16.24 6.59 12.08
N ALA A 70 -14.94 6.73 12.35
CA ALA A 70 -13.91 5.87 11.78
C ALA A 70 -14.09 4.40 12.19
N SER A 71 -14.50 4.14 13.45
CA SER A 71 -14.77 2.79 13.93
C SER A 71 -16.00 2.16 13.25
N LEU A 72 -17.06 2.95 13.04
CA LEU A 72 -18.26 2.50 12.32
C LEU A 72 -17.95 2.21 10.85
N ASP A 73 -17.17 3.07 10.20
CA ASP A 73 -16.73 2.87 8.82
C ASP A 73 -15.84 1.62 8.69
N HIS A 74 -14.95 1.38 9.67
CA HIS A 74 -14.13 0.16 9.71
C HIS A 74 -14.97 -1.11 9.90
N GLN A 75 -15.97 -1.09 10.78
CA GLN A 75 -16.91 -2.20 10.94
C GLN A 75 -17.68 -2.49 9.63
N ARG A 76 -18.12 -1.43 8.94
CA ARG A 76 -18.81 -1.57 7.64
C ARG A 76 -17.90 -2.17 6.57
N LEU A 77 -16.61 -1.82 6.56
CA LEU A 77 -15.61 -2.44 5.69
C LEU A 77 -15.48 -3.94 5.99
N LEU A 78 -15.30 -4.32 7.25
CA LEU A 78 -15.15 -5.72 7.66
C LEU A 78 -16.37 -6.57 7.28
N GLN A 79 -17.58 -6.06 7.50
CA GLN A 79 -18.82 -6.73 7.09
C GLN A 79 -18.85 -7.00 5.59
N ARG A 80 -18.41 -6.04 4.77
CA ARG A 80 -18.36 -6.17 3.31
C ARG A 80 -17.31 -7.17 2.85
N LEU A 81 -16.12 -7.13 3.43
CA LEU A 81 -15.06 -8.09 3.12
C LEU A 81 -15.51 -9.52 3.41
N ASN A 82 -16.20 -9.74 4.54
CA ASN A 82 -16.71 -11.04 4.93
C ASN A 82 -17.72 -11.63 3.92
N VAL A 83 -18.58 -10.80 3.30
CA VAL A 83 -19.52 -11.25 2.25
C VAL A 83 -18.78 -11.89 1.07
N TYR A 84 -17.58 -11.40 0.76
CA TYR A 84 -16.76 -11.90 -0.35
C TYR A 84 -15.71 -12.94 0.09
N GLY A 85 -15.68 -13.32 1.37
CA GLY A 85 -14.64 -14.19 1.93
C GLY A 85 -13.24 -13.58 1.86
N LEU A 86 -13.15 -12.25 1.97
CA LEU A 86 -11.92 -11.47 1.98
C LEU A 86 -11.59 -11.00 3.40
N CYS A 87 -10.33 -10.63 3.62
CA CYS A 87 -9.88 -10.03 4.87
C CYS A 87 -9.10 -8.72 4.60
N GLU A 88 -9.03 -7.87 5.61
CA GLU A 88 -8.18 -6.68 5.56
C GLU A 88 -6.74 -7.07 5.91
N VAL A 89 -5.79 -6.64 5.07
CA VAL A 89 -4.36 -6.72 5.37
C VAL A 89 -3.86 -5.31 5.68
N LYS A 90 -3.36 -5.11 6.90
CA LYS A 90 -2.86 -3.82 7.35
C LYS A 90 -1.47 -3.57 6.76
N VAL A 91 -1.27 -2.37 6.23
CA VAL A 91 0.04 -1.87 5.78
C VAL A 91 0.41 -0.60 6.56
N SER A 92 1.67 -0.19 6.49
CA SER A 92 2.15 1.05 7.10
C SER A 92 1.36 2.26 6.60
N GLY A 93 0.86 3.09 7.52
CA GLY A 93 0.13 4.33 7.25
C GLY A 93 1.05 5.50 6.89
N ASP A 94 2.06 5.28 6.05
CA ASP A 94 2.99 6.30 5.57
C ASP A 94 2.54 6.89 4.22
N GLY A 95 3.32 7.82 3.65
CA GLY A 95 3.05 8.41 2.34
C GLY A 95 3.18 7.43 1.16
N ASN A 96 3.57 6.18 1.40
CA ASN A 96 3.67 5.11 0.41
C ASN A 96 2.57 4.04 0.56
N CYS A 97 1.63 4.21 1.50
CA CYS A 97 0.62 3.22 1.85
C CYS A 97 -0.15 2.65 0.64
N GLN A 98 -0.46 3.48 -0.37
CA GLN A 98 -1.13 3.04 -1.59
C GLN A 98 -0.26 2.09 -2.42
N PHE A 99 1.03 2.37 -2.57
CA PHE A 99 1.97 1.48 -3.29
C PHE A 99 2.28 0.22 -2.47
N ARG A 100 2.34 0.33 -1.14
CA ARG A 100 2.47 -0.81 -0.24
C ARG A 100 1.28 -1.76 -0.34
N ALA A 101 0.06 -1.23 -0.38
CA ALA A 101 -1.15 -2.02 -0.54
C ALA A 101 -1.18 -2.76 -1.90
N LEU A 102 -0.74 -2.10 -2.98
CA LEU A 102 -0.61 -2.74 -4.29
C LEU A 102 0.47 -3.84 -4.29
N SER A 103 1.62 -3.54 -3.70
CA SER A 103 2.71 -4.50 -3.52
C SER A 103 2.24 -5.75 -2.76
N GLU A 104 1.49 -5.57 -1.68
CA GLU A 104 0.91 -6.68 -0.91
C GLU A 104 -0.03 -7.55 -1.76
N GLN A 105 -0.86 -6.95 -2.62
CA GLN A 105 -1.77 -7.71 -3.47
C GLN A 105 -1.02 -8.55 -4.52
N MET A 106 0.01 -7.96 -5.16
CA MET A 106 0.74 -8.57 -6.26
C MET A 106 1.81 -9.57 -5.81
N PHE A 107 2.54 -9.24 -4.74
CA PHE A 107 3.74 -9.96 -4.32
C PHE A 107 3.62 -10.57 -2.91
N LYS A 108 2.47 -10.42 -2.22
CA LYS A 108 2.28 -10.85 -0.82
C LYS A 108 3.32 -10.26 0.14
N SER A 109 3.81 -9.07 -0.20
CA SER A 109 4.77 -8.33 0.60
C SER A 109 4.61 -6.83 0.33
N PRO A 110 4.59 -5.96 1.36
CA PRO A 110 4.48 -4.52 1.18
C PRO A 110 5.85 -3.88 0.89
N GLU A 111 6.94 -4.65 0.87
CA GLU A 111 8.32 -4.14 0.78
C GLU A 111 8.69 -3.69 -0.64
N TYR A 112 8.10 -4.28 -1.68
CA TYR A 112 8.36 -3.92 -3.08
C TYR A 112 7.62 -2.64 -3.54
N HIS A 113 7.12 -1.84 -2.61
CA HIS A 113 6.36 -0.62 -2.91
C HIS A 113 7.13 0.41 -3.74
N LYS A 114 8.47 0.43 -3.64
CA LYS A 114 9.33 1.29 -4.47
C LYS A 114 9.27 0.88 -5.94
N HIS A 115 9.34 -0.43 -6.21
CA HIS A 115 9.24 -0.96 -7.56
C HIS A 115 7.86 -0.68 -8.16
N VAL A 116 6.78 -0.92 -7.40
CA VAL A 116 5.40 -0.60 -7.82
C VAL A 116 5.26 0.89 -8.16
N ARG A 117 5.79 1.78 -7.32
CA ARG A 117 5.76 3.23 -7.58
C ARG A 117 6.51 3.60 -8.85
N LYS A 118 7.71 3.03 -9.04
CA LYS A 118 8.53 3.26 -10.24
C LYS A 118 7.76 2.94 -11.51
N ASP A 119 7.13 1.78 -11.55
CA ASP A 119 6.41 1.29 -12.73
C ASP A 119 5.13 2.09 -13.03
N ILE A 120 4.37 2.46 -12.00
CA ILE A 120 3.13 3.23 -12.16
C ILE A 120 3.40 4.67 -12.58
N VAL A 121 4.32 5.34 -11.89
CA VAL A 121 4.57 6.79 -12.07
C VAL A 121 5.63 7.05 -13.14
N LYS A 122 6.33 6.01 -13.60
CA LYS A 122 7.48 6.08 -14.53
C LYS A 122 8.59 7.00 -14.01
N GLN A 123 8.78 7.02 -12.70
CA GLN A 123 9.82 7.78 -12.00
C GLN A 123 11.10 6.96 -11.83
#